data_AF-A0A1H9LYA2-F1
#
_entry.id   AF-A0A1H9LYA2-F1
#
_cell.length_a   1.000
_cell.length_b   1.000
_cell.length_c   1.000
_cell.angle_alpha   90.00
_cell.angle_beta   90.00
_cell.angle_gamma   90.00
#
_symmetry.space_group_name_H-M   'P 1'
#
loop_
_entity.id
_entity.type
_entity.pdbx_description
1 polymer ?
#
loop_
_entity_poly.entity_id
_entity_poly.type
_entity_poly.pdbx_seq_one_letter_code
_entity_poly.pdbx_strand_id
1 'polypeptide(L)'
;MTTETAPRGDVLTVRPNVPVITVIERFAGATSTESGTSSRPRRPAGRPEDVVRNPDVVRAGELLPSVLKSRDGFVAALLLAGLDGEFVVYSQWRAEGEPPEQVPAEWSVADQLEGFEPVDKRTYAVDFSAPADLTRFSVRDTPLAHFGVFSVNPDDQERMLELARKHAPDSLGTPGLLGVNFHRSLDGGQVVNLGAWTTFGGFDELLGRAGFRDEEVYWQDVAEFRPHFFAVVDVVARTAGELAIWATLKVLPGKQEEAERFFAFSKEVLDAEPGTTSFFAVKVDDETYGIFDTFTDQEALDVHIEGASGKKAVFDLVGTVFAAPPVITGSVVLQRGARS
;
A
#
# COMPACT_ATOMS: atom_id res chain seq x y z
N MET A 1 22.01 27.81 11.48
CA MET A 1 21.81 26.87 10.36
C MET A 1 20.65 25.98 10.73
N THR A 2 19.46 26.37 10.31
CA THR A 2 18.24 25.58 10.46
C THR A 2 18.32 24.43 9.45
N THR A 3 18.51 23.22 9.95
CA THR A 3 18.24 22.00 9.19
C THR A 3 16.73 21.89 9.07
N GLU A 4 16.18 22.58 8.06
CA GLU A 4 14.82 22.35 7.60
C GLU A 4 14.80 20.96 6.99
N THR A 5 14.44 19.96 7.79
CA THR A 5 14.14 18.62 7.29
C THR A 5 12.96 18.78 6.34
N ALA A 6 13.22 18.67 5.04
CA ALA A 6 12.18 18.57 4.02
C ALA A 6 11.14 17.54 4.48
N PRO A 7 9.83 17.79 4.27
CA PRO A 7 8.78 16.87 4.68
C PRO A 7 9.10 15.48 4.12
N ARG A 8 9.02 14.46 4.98
CA ARG A 8 9.08 13.06 4.51
C ARG A 8 7.91 12.90 3.56
N GLY A 9 8.17 12.69 2.27
CA GLY A 9 7.14 12.39 1.28
C GLY A 9 6.35 11.15 1.67
N ASP A 10 5.22 10.96 1.00
CA ASP A 10 4.32 9.81 1.21
C ASP A 10 5.10 8.49 1.15
N VAL A 11 4.65 7.53 1.95
CA VAL A 11 5.25 6.20 2.05
C VAL A 11 4.16 5.16 1.81
N LEU A 12 4.41 4.24 0.89
CA LEU A 12 3.58 3.06 0.71
C LEU A 12 4.23 1.89 1.45
N THR A 13 3.40 1.08 2.08
CA THR A 13 3.82 -0.06 2.86
C THR A 13 3.20 -1.34 2.29
N VAL A 14 4.03 -2.30 1.90
CA VAL A 14 3.57 -3.62 1.46
C VAL A 14 3.71 -4.60 2.61
N ARG A 15 2.61 -5.28 2.94
CA ARG A 15 2.54 -6.30 4.01
C ARG A 15 1.62 -7.45 3.59
N PRO A 16 2.01 -8.70 3.90
CA PRO A 16 1.10 -9.83 3.80
C PRO A 16 0.07 -9.81 4.95
N ASN A 17 -1.00 -10.60 4.80
CA ASN A 17 -2.03 -10.81 5.83
C ASN A 17 -2.81 -9.54 6.26
N VAL A 18 -2.79 -8.48 5.45
CA VAL A 18 -3.64 -7.31 5.62
C VAL A 18 -4.78 -7.40 4.61
N PRO A 19 -6.03 -7.01 4.95
CA PRO A 19 -7.17 -7.07 4.04
C PRO A 19 -7.11 -5.94 2.98
N VAL A 20 -6.04 -5.94 2.19
CA VAL A 20 -5.85 -5.04 1.04
C VAL A 20 -5.76 -5.85 -0.25
N ILE A 21 -6.46 -5.37 -1.26
CA ILE A 21 -6.40 -5.86 -2.63
C ILE A 21 -5.44 -4.98 -3.40
N THR A 22 -4.45 -5.60 -4.00
CA THR A 22 -3.52 -4.92 -4.90
C THR A 22 -4.10 -4.93 -6.30
N VAL A 23 -4.14 -3.78 -6.95
CA VAL A 23 -4.41 -3.63 -8.39
C VAL A 23 -3.12 -3.22 -9.05
N ILE A 24 -2.75 -3.94 -10.12
CA ILE A 24 -1.64 -3.53 -10.99
C ILE A 24 -2.24 -3.26 -12.37
N GLU A 25 -2.15 -2.01 -12.82
CA GLU A 25 -2.52 -1.58 -14.17
C GLU A 25 -1.27 -1.17 -14.94
N ARG A 26 -1.04 -1.79 -16.10
CA ARG A 26 0.11 -1.53 -16.97
C ARG A 26 -0.36 -0.81 -18.23
N PHE A 27 0.40 0.19 -18.63
CA PHE A 27 0.11 1.02 -19.79
C PHE A 27 1.33 1.20 -20.67
N ALA A 28 1.14 1.13 -21.99
CA ALA A 28 2.16 1.38 -22.99
C ALA A 28 2.16 2.87 -23.37
N GLY A 29 3.30 3.55 -23.24
CA GLY A 29 3.48 4.90 -23.78
C GLY A 29 3.81 4.89 -25.28
N ALA A 30 3.75 6.04 -25.93
CA ALA A 30 4.03 6.16 -27.37
C ALA A 30 5.41 5.65 -27.82
N THR A 31 6.40 5.65 -26.91
CA THR A 31 7.76 5.16 -27.17
C THR A 31 8.02 3.76 -26.63
N SER A 32 6.97 3.06 -26.14
CA SER A 32 7.14 1.73 -25.57
C SER A 32 7.64 0.77 -26.64
N THR A 33 8.77 0.12 -26.38
CA THR A 33 9.21 -1.00 -27.20
C THR A 33 8.80 -2.28 -26.50
N GLU A 34 8.01 -3.15 -27.15
CA GLU A 34 7.89 -4.53 -26.66
C GLU A 34 9.30 -5.08 -26.51
N SER A 35 9.67 -5.47 -25.30
CA SER A 35 10.93 -6.16 -25.06
C SER A 35 10.94 -7.38 -25.98
N GLY A 36 11.79 -7.35 -27.01
CA GLY A 36 11.89 -8.43 -27.99
C GLY A 36 12.11 -9.77 -27.32
N THR A 37 11.83 -10.85 -28.06
CA THR A 37 11.85 -12.28 -27.70
C THR A 37 13.19 -12.84 -27.18
N SER A 38 14.09 -12.00 -26.65
CA SER A 38 15.32 -12.42 -26.02
C SER A 38 14.99 -13.30 -24.81
N SER A 39 15.43 -14.55 -24.85
CA SER A 39 15.29 -15.54 -23.77
C SER A 39 16.05 -15.19 -22.49
N ARG A 40 16.78 -14.07 -22.46
CA ARG A 40 17.52 -13.63 -21.28
C ARG A 40 16.91 -12.38 -20.67
N PRO A 41 16.48 -12.42 -19.39
CA PRO A 41 16.09 -11.21 -18.67
C PRO A 41 17.27 -10.24 -18.67
N ARG A 42 17.07 -9.05 -19.24
CA ARG A 42 18.06 -7.97 -19.24
C ARG A 42 17.41 -6.68 -18.84
N ARG A 43 18.12 -5.89 -18.04
CA ARG A 43 17.73 -4.52 -17.76
C ARG A 43 17.79 -3.69 -19.05
N PRO A 44 16.75 -2.88 -19.37
CA PRO A 44 16.81 -1.94 -20.47
C PRO A 44 17.93 -0.90 -20.28
N ALA A 45 18.47 -0.38 -21.40
CA ALA A 45 19.56 0.61 -21.37
C ALA A 45 19.12 2.02 -20.88
N GLY A 46 17.81 2.24 -20.71
CA GLY A 46 17.23 3.51 -20.27
C GLY A 46 17.69 3.90 -18.87
N ARG A 47 17.74 5.22 -18.62
CA ARG A 47 18.08 5.77 -17.31
C ARG A 47 16.82 6.18 -16.54
N PRO A 48 16.74 5.87 -15.23
CA PRO A 48 15.60 6.25 -14.40
C PRO A 48 15.25 7.75 -14.48
N GLU A 49 16.26 8.63 -14.51
CA GLU A 49 16.07 10.07 -14.57
C GLU A 49 15.44 10.57 -15.88
N ASP A 50 15.60 9.82 -16.98
CA ASP A 50 15.07 10.21 -18.27
C ASP A 50 13.58 9.85 -18.36
N VAL A 51 13.18 8.68 -17.84
CA VAL A 51 11.78 8.23 -17.90
C VAL A 51 10.86 9.01 -16.98
N VAL A 52 11.33 9.44 -15.80
CA VAL A 52 10.54 10.31 -14.90
C VAL A 52 10.36 11.73 -15.45
N ARG A 53 11.18 12.15 -16.40
CA ARG A 53 11.08 13.46 -17.08
C ARG A 53 10.21 13.40 -18.34
N ASN A 54 9.74 12.23 -18.75
CA ASN A 54 8.83 12.10 -19.87
C ASN A 54 7.58 12.97 -19.60
N PRO A 55 7.16 13.84 -20.53
CA PRO A 55 6.02 14.75 -20.30
C PRO A 55 4.71 14.05 -19.94
N ASP A 56 4.44 12.88 -20.52
CA ASP A 56 3.21 12.13 -20.24
C ASP A 56 3.28 11.47 -18.86
N VAL A 57 4.45 10.97 -18.46
CA VAL A 57 4.70 10.46 -17.09
C VAL A 57 4.54 11.57 -16.05
N VAL A 58 5.08 12.77 -16.32
CA VAL A 58 4.93 13.92 -15.41
C VAL A 58 3.46 14.31 -15.26
N ARG A 59 2.72 14.40 -16.37
CA ARG A 59 1.28 14.70 -16.35
C ARG A 59 0.50 13.66 -15.54
N ALA A 60 0.78 12.38 -15.73
CA ALA A 60 0.16 11.30 -14.97
C ALA A 60 0.49 11.41 -13.47
N GLY A 61 1.75 11.69 -13.12
CA GLY A 61 2.20 11.90 -11.74
C GLY A 61 1.53 13.08 -11.03
N GLU A 62 1.20 14.16 -11.75
CA GLU A 62 0.48 15.31 -11.20
C GLU A 62 -1.03 15.04 -11.03
N LEU A 63 -1.63 14.27 -11.94
CA LEU A 63 -3.07 14.00 -11.97
C LEU A 63 -3.50 12.93 -10.96
N LEU A 64 -2.85 11.76 -11.03
CA LEU A 64 -3.29 10.55 -10.35
C LEU A 64 -3.39 10.65 -8.82
N PRO A 65 -2.56 11.42 -8.10
CA PRO A 65 -2.72 11.56 -6.65
C PRO A 65 -4.11 12.06 -6.25
N SER A 66 -4.63 13.07 -6.95
CA SER A 66 -5.96 13.62 -6.67
C SER A 66 -7.08 12.64 -7.01
N VAL A 67 -6.96 11.94 -8.15
CA VAL A 67 -7.93 10.93 -8.61
C VAL A 67 -8.00 9.79 -7.61
N LEU A 68 -6.86 9.18 -7.28
CA LEU A 68 -6.78 8.02 -6.39
C LEU A 68 -7.25 8.35 -4.97
N LYS A 69 -6.78 9.46 -4.39
CA LYS A 69 -7.18 9.85 -3.03
C LYS A 69 -8.68 10.11 -2.90
N SER A 70 -9.35 10.53 -3.98
CA SER A 70 -10.79 10.79 -3.99
C SER A 70 -11.67 9.53 -4.00
N ARG A 71 -11.11 8.36 -4.33
CA ARG A 71 -11.85 7.11 -4.49
C ARG A 71 -12.04 6.38 -3.17
N ASP A 72 -13.23 5.83 -2.97
CA ASP A 72 -13.54 5.02 -1.80
C ASP A 72 -12.71 3.73 -1.80
N GLY A 73 -12.27 3.33 -0.60
CA GLY A 73 -11.42 2.16 -0.41
C GLY A 73 -9.95 2.35 -0.80
N PHE A 74 -9.53 3.44 -1.45
CA PHE A 74 -8.12 3.68 -1.77
C PHE A 74 -7.24 3.79 -0.51
N VAL A 75 -6.12 3.07 -0.49
CA VAL A 75 -5.15 3.07 0.61
C VAL A 75 -3.88 3.82 0.21
N ALA A 76 -3.18 3.31 -0.82
CA ALA A 76 -1.94 3.89 -1.33
C ALA A 76 -1.63 3.38 -2.73
N ALA A 77 -0.74 4.06 -3.47
CA ALA A 77 -0.23 3.62 -4.76
C ALA A 77 1.26 3.96 -4.96
N LEU A 78 1.89 3.19 -5.84
CA LEU A 78 3.14 3.54 -6.51
C LEU A 78 2.84 3.87 -7.96
N LEU A 79 3.34 5.03 -8.39
CA LEU A 79 3.38 5.40 -9.80
C LEU A 79 4.77 5.06 -10.33
N LEU A 80 4.83 4.23 -11.35
CA LEU A 80 6.07 3.62 -11.83
C LEU A 80 6.27 3.94 -13.32
N ALA A 81 7.45 4.43 -13.68
CA ALA A 81 7.85 4.62 -15.07
C ALA A 81 8.89 3.57 -15.46
N GLY A 82 8.53 2.74 -16.44
CA GLY A 82 9.37 1.67 -16.95
C GLY A 82 10.51 2.20 -17.80
N LEU A 83 11.67 1.56 -17.69
CA LEU A 83 12.86 1.91 -18.49
C LEU A 83 12.71 1.58 -19.98
N ASP A 84 11.65 0.87 -20.36
CA ASP A 84 11.22 0.52 -21.71
C ASP A 84 10.06 1.39 -22.23
N GLY A 85 9.60 2.36 -21.45
CA GLY A 85 8.54 3.30 -21.82
C GLY A 85 7.12 2.88 -21.40
N GLU A 86 6.97 1.85 -20.56
CA GLU A 86 5.69 1.57 -19.91
C GLU A 86 5.44 2.50 -18.71
N PHE A 87 4.17 2.71 -18.36
CA PHE A 87 3.76 3.33 -17.10
C PHE A 87 2.90 2.34 -16.32
N VAL A 88 3.13 2.23 -15.02
CA VAL A 88 2.44 1.25 -14.19
C VAL A 88 1.90 1.91 -12.94
N VAL A 89 0.65 1.59 -12.62
CA VAL A 89 -0.02 1.99 -11.38
C VAL A 89 -0.20 0.74 -10.54
N TYR A 90 0.60 0.62 -9.48
CA TYR A 90 0.40 -0.35 -8.41
C TYR A 90 -0.41 0.35 -7.32
N SER A 91 -1.59 -0.15 -6.98
CA SER A 91 -2.46 0.48 -5.98
C SER A 91 -3.03 -0.54 -5.00
N GLN A 92 -3.25 -0.11 -3.76
CA GLN A 92 -3.82 -0.91 -2.68
C GLN A 92 -5.20 -0.36 -2.32
N TRP A 93 -6.16 -1.27 -2.22
CA TRP A 93 -7.57 -0.98 -2.01
C TRP A 93 -8.13 -1.82 -0.87
N ARG A 94 -9.11 -1.28 -0.15
CA ARG A 94 -9.97 -2.08 0.72
C ARG A 94 -11.24 -2.45 -0.05
N ALA A 95 -11.53 -3.74 -0.09
CA ALA A 95 -12.77 -4.26 -0.62
C ALA A 95 -13.79 -4.41 0.51
N GLU A 96 -15.04 -4.03 0.27
CA GLU A 96 -16.16 -4.44 1.11
C GLU A 96 -16.61 -5.84 0.66
N GLY A 97 -16.39 -6.86 1.48
CA GLY A 97 -16.80 -8.23 1.17
C GLY A 97 -15.72 -9.07 0.49
N GLU A 98 -16.13 -9.92 -0.46
CA GLU A 98 -15.21 -10.84 -1.15
C GLU A 98 -14.26 -10.08 -2.10
N PRO A 99 -12.96 -10.43 -2.12
CA PRO A 99 -12.00 -9.85 -3.06
C PRO A 99 -12.43 -9.97 -4.53
N PRO A 100 -12.45 -8.88 -5.32
CA PRO A 100 -12.88 -8.94 -6.71
C PRO A 100 -11.81 -9.59 -7.59
N GLU A 101 -12.18 -10.64 -8.32
CA GLU A 101 -11.27 -11.36 -9.25
C GLU A 101 -10.81 -10.48 -10.43
N GLN A 102 -11.63 -9.48 -10.80
CA GLN A 102 -11.31 -8.51 -11.85
C GLN A 102 -11.22 -7.10 -11.26
N VAL A 103 -10.44 -6.22 -11.89
CA VAL A 103 -10.29 -4.83 -11.45
C VAL A 103 -11.64 -4.09 -11.62
N PRO A 104 -12.26 -3.62 -10.52
CA PRO A 104 -13.48 -2.83 -10.58
C PRO A 104 -13.29 -1.55 -11.41
N ALA A 105 -14.33 -1.11 -12.12
CA ALA A 105 -14.24 0.03 -13.02
C ALA A 105 -13.92 1.33 -12.25
N GLU A 106 -14.47 1.48 -11.06
CA GLU A 106 -14.27 2.58 -10.13
C GLU A 106 -12.83 2.65 -9.58
N TRP A 107 -12.08 1.55 -9.60
CA TRP A 107 -10.68 1.49 -9.15
C TRP A 107 -9.70 1.76 -10.29
N SER A 108 -10.08 1.45 -11.54
CA SER A 108 -9.22 1.61 -12.72
C SER A 108 -8.94 3.08 -13.03
N VAL A 109 -7.70 3.43 -13.37
CA VAL A 109 -7.33 4.80 -13.78
C VAL A 109 -7.14 4.96 -15.28
N ALA A 110 -7.43 3.91 -16.06
CA ALA A 110 -7.19 3.86 -17.49
C ALA A 110 -7.84 5.01 -18.27
N ASP A 111 -9.03 5.44 -17.88
CA ASP A 111 -9.78 6.52 -18.53
C ASP A 111 -9.23 7.93 -18.21
N GLN A 112 -8.32 8.03 -17.24
CA GLN A 112 -7.68 9.30 -16.84
C GLN A 112 -6.32 9.52 -17.50
N LEU A 113 -5.72 8.49 -18.12
CA LEU A 113 -4.35 8.52 -18.59
C LEU A 113 -4.25 8.82 -20.09
N GLU A 114 -4.10 10.11 -20.42
CA GLU A 114 -3.79 10.53 -21.79
C GLU A 114 -2.34 10.15 -22.18
N GLY A 115 -2.16 9.67 -23.41
CA GLY A 115 -0.84 9.30 -23.96
C GLY A 115 -0.37 7.88 -23.59
N PHE A 116 -1.22 7.12 -22.90
CA PHE A 116 -0.96 5.77 -22.44
C PHE A 116 -2.08 4.83 -22.85
N GLU A 117 -1.73 3.71 -23.48
CA GLU A 117 -2.69 2.67 -23.88
C GLU A 117 -2.70 1.53 -22.85
N PRO A 118 -3.86 1.10 -22.33
CA PRO A 118 -3.93 -0.02 -21.40
C PRO A 118 -3.41 -1.33 -22.01
N VAL A 119 -2.50 -2.00 -21.30
CA VAL A 119 -1.88 -3.27 -21.73
C VAL A 119 -2.43 -4.45 -20.93
N ASP A 120 -2.47 -4.31 -19.61
CA ASP A 120 -2.93 -5.35 -18.69
C ASP A 120 -3.45 -4.70 -17.41
N LYS A 121 -4.44 -5.33 -16.77
CA LYS A 121 -4.88 -4.95 -15.44
C LYS A 121 -5.39 -6.16 -14.67
N ARG A 122 -5.01 -6.27 -13.41
CA ARG A 122 -5.33 -7.45 -12.60
C ARG A 122 -5.37 -7.15 -11.11
N THR A 123 -6.10 -7.95 -10.36
CA THR A 123 -6.16 -7.91 -8.90
C THR A 123 -5.29 -9.01 -8.29
N TYR A 124 -4.69 -8.70 -7.14
CA TYR A 124 -3.80 -9.59 -6.42
C TYR A 124 -4.01 -9.47 -4.92
N ALA A 125 -3.71 -10.55 -4.21
CA ALA A 125 -3.43 -10.52 -2.77
C ALA A 125 -1.91 -10.52 -2.53
N VAL A 126 -1.46 -9.88 -1.46
CA VAL A 126 -0.06 -9.98 -1.01
C VAL A 126 0.11 -11.32 -0.30
N ASP A 127 0.96 -12.19 -0.83
CA ASP A 127 1.19 -13.53 -0.30
C ASP A 127 2.27 -13.53 0.79
N PHE A 128 3.47 -13.00 0.48
CA PHE A 128 4.53 -12.82 1.48
C PHE A 128 5.47 -11.67 1.14
N SER A 129 6.20 -11.20 2.15
CA SER A 129 7.28 -10.22 2.01
C SER A 129 8.55 -10.74 2.67
N ALA A 130 9.70 -10.34 2.14
CA ALA A 130 10.99 -10.59 2.76
C ALA A 130 11.86 -9.31 2.68
N PRO A 131 12.41 -8.81 3.81
CA PRO A 131 12.24 -9.34 5.16
C PRO A 131 10.78 -9.22 5.66
N ALA A 132 10.41 -10.05 6.64
CA ALA A 132 9.01 -10.29 7.01
C ALA A 132 8.32 -9.12 7.74
N ASP A 133 9.09 -8.11 8.15
CA ASP A 133 8.69 -7.09 9.09
C ASP A 133 8.01 -5.88 8.43
N LEU A 134 8.36 -5.52 7.18
CA LEU A 134 7.65 -4.57 6.28
C LEU A 134 8.56 -4.05 5.16
N THR A 135 8.05 -3.95 3.92
CA THR A 135 8.73 -3.19 2.86
C THR A 135 8.09 -1.82 2.71
N ARG A 136 8.89 -0.75 2.80
CA ARG A 136 8.45 0.63 2.55
C ARG A 136 8.95 1.11 1.20
N PHE A 137 8.07 1.82 0.51
CA PHE A 137 8.38 2.51 -0.73
C PHE A 137 8.25 4.02 -0.55
N SER A 138 9.26 4.76 -0.98
CA SER A 138 9.27 6.22 -1.09
C SER A 138 10.15 6.66 -2.26
N VAL A 139 9.84 7.82 -2.85
CA VAL A 139 10.66 8.40 -3.94
C VAL A 139 12.12 8.62 -3.50
N ARG A 140 12.35 8.93 -2.21
CA ARG A 140 13.68 9.24 -1.70
C ARG A 140 14.49 8.00 -1.35
N ASP A 141 13.90 7.08 -0.59
CA ASP A 141 14.63 6.00 0.04
C ASP A 141 14.60 4.71 -0.80
N THR A 142 13.61 4.56 -1.67
CA THR A 142 13.48 3.44 -2.62
C THR A 142 13.09 3.95 -4.02
N PRO A 143 13.95 4.77 -4.66
CA PRO A 143 13.63 5.43 -5.93
C PRO A 143 13.42 4.47 -7.11
N LEU A 144 13.72 3.19 -6.93
CA LEU A 144 13.65 2.18 -7.97
C LEU A 144 12.82 0.98 -7.50
N ALA A 145 12.07 0.39 -8.42
CA ALA A 145 11.30 -0.81 -8.19
C ALA A 145 11.48 -1.78 -9.36
N HIS A 146 11.32 -3.07 -9.10
CA HIS A 146 11.19 -4.06 -10.18
C HIS A 146 9.94 -4.90 -9.96
N PHE A 147 9.37 -5.37 -11.06
CA PHE A 147 8.49 -6.53 -11.04
C PHE A 147 9.21 -7.74 -11.60
N GLY A 148 9.24 -8.83 -10.84
CA GLY A 148 9.43 -10.16 -11.37
C GLY A 148 8.08 -10.77 -11.68
N VAL A 149 7.67 -10.79 -12.95
CA VAL A 149 6.38 -11.33 -13.38
C VAL A 149 6.54 -12.80 -13.74
N PHE A 150 5.80 -13.68 -13.07
CA PHE A 150 5.76 -15.11 -13.32
C PHE A 150 4.37 -15.47 -13.88
N SER A 151 4.30 -15.73 -15.18
CA SER A 151 3.08 -16.25 -15.81
C SER A 151 3.00 -17.76 -15.57
N VAL A 152 1.88 -18.22 -15.00
CA VAL A 152 1.68 -19.61 -14.57
C VAL A 152 0.34 -20.14 -15.07
N ASN A 153 0.23 -21.46 -15.16
CA ASN A 153 -1.10 -22.07 -15.17
C ASN A 153 -1.75 -21.88 -13.79
N PRO A 154 -3.07 -21.67 -13.69
CA PRO A 154 -3.75 -21.53 -12.40
C PRO A 154 -3.46 -22.65 -11.39
N ASP A 155 -3.37 -23.90 -11.87
CA ASP A 155 -3.07 -25.08 -11.05
C ASP A 155 -1.64 -25.06 -10.48
N ASP A 156 -0.72 -24.34 -11.11
CA ASP A 156 0.69 -24.23 -10.72
C ASP A 156 0.96 -23.00 -9.83
N GLN A 157 -0.02 -22.10 -9.61
CA GLN A 157 0.21 -20.84 -8.89
C GLN A 157 0.69 -21.08 -7.45
N GLU A 158 0.07 -21.99 -6.70
CA GLU A 158 0.47 -22.26 -5.32
C GLU A 158 1.87 -22.88 -5.26
N ARG A 159 2.18 -23.79 -6.18
CA ARG A 159 3.51 -24.38 -6.31
C ARG A 159 4.56 -23.30 -6.60
N MET A 160 4.25 -22.34 -7.47
CA MET A 160 5.12 -21.20 -7.76
C MET A 160 5.37 -20.35 -6.50
N LEU A 161 4.35 -20.08 -5.70
CA LEU A 161 4.47 -19.33 -4.45
C LEU A 161 5.27 -20.09 -3.38
N GLU A 162 5.12 -21.40 -3.27
CA GLU A 162 5.94 -22.25 -2.38
C GLU A 162 7.43 -22.16 -2.75
N LEU A 163 7.75 -22.25 -4.05
CA LEU A 163 9.11 -22.11 -4.54
C LEU A 163 9.65 -20.70 -4.27
N ALA A 164 8.84 -19.67 -4.51
CA ALA A 164 9.21 -18.28 -4.21
C ALA A 164 9.50 -18.07 -2.72
N ARG A 165 8.63 -18.55 -1.81
CA ARG A 165 8.83 -18.44 -0.35
C ARG A 165 10.14 -19.08 0.09
N LYS A 166 10.52 -20.19 -0.53
CA LYS A 166 11.74 -20.93 -0.20
C LYS A 166 13.00 -20.25 -0.72
N HIS A 167 12.97 -19.70 -1.93
CA HIS A 167 14.19 -19.30 -2.66
C HIS A 167 14.38 -17.78 -2.81
N ALA A 168 13.29 -17.01 -2.93
CA ALA A 168 13.41 -15.56 -3.15
C ALA A 168 14.08 -14.80 -2.00
N PRO A 169 13.95 -15.19 -0.71
CA PRO A 169 14.68 -14.52 0.37
C PRO A 169 16.21 -14.55 0.21
N ASP A 170 16.78 -15.52 -0.52
CA ASP A 170 18.23 -15.59 -0.78
C ASP A 170 18.72 -14.44 -1.67
N SER A 171 17.81 -13.72 -2.33
CA SER A 171 18.14 -12.48 -3.04
C SER A 171 18.50 -11.34 -2.08
N LEU A 172 18.04 -11.39 -0.82
CA LEU A 172 18.35 -10.38 0.20
C LEU A 172 19.84 -10.41 0.52
N GLY A 173 20.48 -9.24 0.51
CA GLY A 173 21.94 -9.10 0.50
C GLY A 173 22.53 -8.81 -0.88
N THR A 174 21.70 -8.76 -1.92
CA THR A 174 22.06 -8.09 -3.18
C THR A 174 22.22 -6.59 -2.93
N PRO A 175 23.36 -5.98 -3.29
CA PRO A 175 23.57 -4.55 -3.10
C PRO A 175 22.46 -3.73 -3.77
N GLY A 176 21.75 -2.96 -2.94
CA GLY A 176 20.68 -2.08 -3.37
C GLY A 176 19.27 -2.67 -3.24
N LEU A 177 19.09 -3.99 -3.08
CA LEU A 177 17.79 -4.61 -2.84
C LEU A 177 17.44 -4.51 -1.35
N LEU A 178 16.31 -3.87 -1.04
CA LEU A 178 15.85 -3.66 0.33
C LEU A 178 14.76 -4.64 0.76
N GLY A 179 13.98 -5.15 -0.20
CA GLY A 179 12.93 -6.11 0.08
C GLY A 179 12.26 -6.62 -1.18
N VAL A 180 11.63 -7.79 -1.06
CA VAL A 180 10.82 -8.45 -2.08
C VAL A 180 9.43 -8.71 -1.53
N ASN A 181 8.42 -8.60 -2.38
CA ASN A 181 7.02 -8.73 -1.98
C ASN A 181 6.30 -9.52 -3.07
N PHE A 182 5.82 -10.71 -2.75
CA PHE A 182 5.17 -11.59 -3.69
C PHE A 182 3.66 -11.46 -3.59
N HIS A 183 3.04 -11.37 -4.75
CA HIS A 183 1.63 -11.18 -4.97
C HIS A 183 1.08 -12.34 -5.77
N ARG A 184 -0.08 -12.83 -5.36
CA ARG A 184 -0.83 -13.87 -6.06
C ARG A 184 -2.01 -13.26 -6.80
N SER A 185 -2.14 -13.49 -8.09
CA SER A 185 -3.29 -12.97 -8.84
C SER A 185 -4.55 -13.71 -8.43
N LEU A 186 -5.66 -12.98 -8.34
CA LEU A 186 -6.94 -13.57 -7.90
C LEU A 186 -7.57 -14.46 -8.98
N ASP A 187 -7.16 -14.31 -10.24
CA ASP A 187 -7.57 -15.14 -11.37
C ASP A 187 -6.68 -16.39 -11.59
N GLY A 188 -5.68 -16.63 -10.72
CA GLY A 188 -4.81 -17.80 -10.82
C GLY A 188 -3.63 -17.68 -11.79
N GLY A 189 -3.68 -16.78 -12.78
CA GLY A 189 -2.75 -16.80 -13.92
C GLY A 189 -1.35 -16.24 -13.68
N GLN A 190 -1.09 -15.60 -12.54
CA GLN A 190 0.17 -14.88 -12.34
C GLN A 190 0.63 -14.79 -10.88
N VAL A 191 1.96 -14.79 -10.70
CA VAL A 191 2.63 -14.37 -9.47
C VAL A 191 3.53 -13.18 -9.80
N VAL A 192 3.51 -12.13 -8.98
CA VAL A 192 4.34 -10.93 -9.18
C VAL A 192 5.22 -10.70 -7.96
N ASN A 193 6.52 -10.49 -8.17
CA ASN A 193 7.43 -10.00 -7.14
C ASN A 193 7.67 -8.49 -7.31
N LEU A 194 7.16 -7.67 -6.40
CA LEU A 194 7.53 -6.26 -6.28
C LEU A 194 8.75 -6.12 -5.36
N GLY A 195 9.91 -5.83 -5.94
CA GLY A 195 11.12 -5.54 -5.16
C GLY A 195 11.44 -4.05 -5.06
N ALA A 196 11.86 -3.62 -3.87
CA ALA A 196 12.25 -2.24 -3.55
C ALA A 196 13.77 -2.06 -3.64
N TRP A 197 14.23 -1.03 -4.37
CA TRP A 197 15.64 -0.82 -4.62
C TRP A 197 16.11 0.62 -4.35
N THR A 198 17.33 0.77 -3.84
CA THR A 198 18.05 2.06 -3.82
C THR A 198 18.84 2.28 -5.10
N THR A 199 19.32 1.21 -5.72
CA THR A 199 20.06 1.20 -6.97
C THR A 199 19.95 -0.17 -7.62
N PHE A 200 19.85 -0.25 -8.96
CA PHE A 200 19.94 -1.53 -9.68
C PHE A 200 21.38 -2.07 -9.81
N GLY A 201 22.38 -1.43 -9.18
CA GLY A 201 23.79 -1.82 -9.31
C GLY A 201 24.07 -3.30 -8.99
N GLY A 202 23.34 -3.91 -8.05
CA GLY A 202 23.47 -5.34 -7.72
C GLY A 202 22.58 -6.28 -8.52
N PHE A 203 21.66 -5.80 -9.36
CA PHE A 203 20.68 -6.66 -10.02
C PHE A 203 21.31 -7.63 -11.02
N ASP A 204 22.22 -7.15 -11.87
CA ASP A 204 22.92 -8.01 -12.84
C ASP A 204 23.77 -9.08 -12.14
N GLU A 205 24.32 -8.75 -10.95
CA GLU A 205 25.03 -9.73 -10.12
C GLU A 205 24.10 -10.80 -9.57
N LEU A 206 22.88 -10.44 -9.13
CA LEU A 206 21.87 -11.38 -8.64
C LEU A 206 21.52 -12.42 -9.69
N LEU A 207 21.28 -12.02 -10.94
CA LEU A 207 21.02 -12.96 -12.04
C LEU A 207 22.21 -13.88 -12.36
N GLY A 208 23.41 -13.53 -11.89
CA GLY A 208 24.59 -14.38 -11.99
C GLY A 208 24.74 -15.42 -10.86
N ARG A 209 23.95 -15.33 -9.79
CA ARG A 209 24.05 -16.20 -8.60
C ARG A 209 23.40 -17.57 -8.83
N ALA A 210 23.87 -18.58 -8.10
CA ALA A 210 23.23 -19.90 -8.07
C ALA A 210 21.77 -19.78 -7.60
N GLY A 211 20.85 -20.52 -8.23
CA GLY A 211 19.41 -20.40 -8.02
C GLY A 211 18.70 -19.31 -8.85
N PHE A 212 19.44 -18.43 -9.52
CA PHE A 212 18.92 -17.37 -10.38
C PHE A 212 19.53 -17.38 -11.80
N ARG A 213 20.44 -18.33 -12.07
CA ARG A 213 21.17 -18.45 -13.34
C ARG A 213 20.79 -19.71 -14.14
N ASP A 214 20.61 -19.50 -15.45
CA ASP A 214 20.54 -20.45 -16.58
C ASP A 214 19.63 -21.70 -16.39
N GLU A 215 20.00 -22.69 -15.57
CA GLU A 215 19.35 -24.04 -15.52
C GLU A 215 18.90 -24.51 -14.12
N GLU A 216 19.07 -23.70 -13.07
CA GLU A 216 18.63 -24.01 -11.69
C GLU A 216 17.71 -22.93 -11.11
N VAL A 217 17.02 -22.18 -11.97
CA VAL A 217 16.05 -21.18 -11.51
C VAL A 217 14.88 -21.86 -10.83
N TYR A 218 14.45 -21.34 -9.68
CA TYR A 218 13.42 -22.00 -8.88
C TYR A 218 12.04 -22.06 -9.56
N TRP A 219 11.81 -21.30 -10.63
CA TRP A 219 10.57 -21.27 -11.42
C TRP A 219 10.61 -22.15 -12.68
N GLN A 220 11.69 -22.93 -12.86
CA GLN A 220 11.85 -23.82 -14.00
C GLN A 220 10.67 -24.79 -14.12
N ASP A 221 10.15 -24.95 -15.34
CA ASP A 221 9.00 -25.79 -15.68
C ASP A 221 7.69 -25.46 -14.95
N VAL A 222 7.64 -24.33 -14.22
CA VAL A 222 6.46 -23.87 -13.46
C VAL A 222 5.94 -22.56 -14.03
N ALA A 223 6.82 -21.62 -14.40
CA ALA A 223 6.43 -20.30 -14.87
C ALA A 223 7.29 -19.78 -16.01
N GLU A 224 6.69 -18.94 -16.86
CA GLU A 224 7.45 -18.01 -17.69
C GLU A 224 7.78 -16.75 -16.88
N PHE A 225 9.07 -16.41 -16.77
CA PHE A 225 9.53 -15.26 -16.00
C PHE A 225 9.90 -14.07 -16.88
N ARG A 226 9.40 -12.88 -16.54
CA ARG A 226 9.76 -11.62 -17.19
C ARG A 226 9.99 -10.51 -16.15
N PRO A 227 11.20 -9.92 -16.08
CA PRO A 227 11.45 -8.80 -15.20
C PRO A 227 11.15 -7.46 -15.89
N HIS A 228 10.59 -6.55 -15.12
CA HIS A 228 10.32 -5.17 -15.49
C HIS A 228 11.00 -4.23 -14.49
N PHE A 229 11.54 -3.11 -14.97
CA PHE A 229 12.36 -2.20 -14.18
C PHE A 229 11.81 -0.80 -14.23
N PHE A 230 11.63 -0.21 -13.07
CA PHE A 230 10.93 1.05 -12.91
C PHE A 230 11.75 2.07 -12.12
N ALA A 231 11.62 3.32 -12.54
CA ALA A 231 11.77 4.45 -11.65
C ALA A 231 10.47 4.68 -10.88
N VAL A 232 10.56 4.93 -9.58
CA VAL A 232 9.42 5.39 -8.77
C VAL A 232 9.20 6.87 -9.08
N VAL A 233 8.08 7.17 -9.74
CA VAL A 233 7.67 8.52 -10.12
C VAL A 233 7.12 9.24 -8.89
N ASP A 234 6.18 8.59 -8.21
CA ASP A 234 5.57 9.11 -7.00
C ASP A 234 5.05 7.98 -6.12
N VAL A 235 4.86 8.29 -4.85
CA VAL A 235 4.13 7.48 -3.89
C VAL A 235 2.92 8.27 -3.47
N VAL A 236 1.74 7.70 -3.69
CA VAL A 236 0.48 8.33 -3.32
C VAL A 236 -0.05 7.61 -2.11
N ALA A 237 -0.03 8.22 -0.93
CA ALA A 237 -0.63 7.62 0.25
C ALA A 237 -1.65 8.58 0.85
N ARG A 238 -2.68 8.04 1.51
CA ARG A 238 -3.44 8.88 2.42
C ARG A 238 -2.52 9.25 3.60
N THR A 239 -2.22 10.53 3.78
CA THR A 239 -1.22 11.02 4.73
C THR A 239 -1.64 10.87 6.18
N ALA A 240 -0.63 10.96 7.06
CA ALA A 240 -0.74 11.11 8.50
C ALA A 240 -1.86 12.08 8.92
N GLY A 241 -3.05 11.55 9.23
CA GLY A 241 -4.16 12.36 9.68
C GLY A 241 -5.31 12.59 8.71
N GLU A 242 -5.31 11.90 7.58
CA GLU A 242 -6.40 11.92 6.62
C GLU A 242 -7.60 11.07 7.05
N LEU A 243 -7.49 10.27 8.11
CA LEU A 243 -8.61 9.49 8.62
C LEU A 243 -9.07 10.02 9.97
N ALA A 244 -10.39 10.01 10.14
CA ALA A 244 -11.02 10.32 11.40
C ALA A 244 -12.16 9.35 11.70
N ILE A 245 -12.37 9.11 13.00
CA ILE A 245 -13.62 8.54 13.50
C ILE A 245 -14.42 9.67 14.14
N TRP A 246 -15.72 9.69 13.86
CA TRP A 246 -16.72 10.25 14.76
C TRP A 246 -17.53 9.12 15.37
N ALA A 247 -17.46 8.95 16.69
CA ALA A 247 -18.28 7.98 17.41
C ALA A 247 -19.21 8.70 18.39
N THR A 248 -20.42 8.19 18.58
CA THR A 248 -21.34 8.68 19.62
C THR A 248 -21.63 7.61 20.65
N LEU A 249 -21.71 8.04 21.91
CA LEU A 249 -21.96 7.22 23.08
C LEU A 249 -23.11 7.81 23.87
N LYS A 250 -24.13 6.98 24.12
CA LYS A 250 -25.18 7.31 25.08
C LYS A 250 -24.78 6.85 26.46
N VAL A 251 -24.80 7.75 27.42
CA VAL A 251 -24.49 7.52 28.83
C VAL A 251 -25.80 7.27 29.58
N LEU A 252 -25.76 6.36 30.56
CA LEU A 252 -26.91 6.10 31.43
C LEU A 252 -27.19 7.30 32.35
N PRO A 253 -28.46 7.56 32.70
CA PRO A 253 -28.79 8.65 33.62
C PRO A 253 -28.01 8.58 34.94
N GLY A 254 -27.32 9.67 35.29
CA GLY A 254 -26.50 9.76 36.51
C GLY A 254 -25.10 9.16 36.41
N LYS A 255 -24.65 8.75 35.22
CA LYS A 255 -23.32 8.16 34.97
C LYS A 255 -22.35 9.06 34.20
N GLN A 256 -22.67 10.36 34.11
CA GLN A 256 -21.86 11.34 33.38
C GLN A 256 -20.44 11.46 33.95
N GLU A 257 -20.29 11.47 35.27
CA GLU A 257 -18.98 11.62 35.91
C GLU A 257 -18.09 10.39 35.65
N GLU A 258 -18.65 9.18 35.67
CA GLU A 258 -17.93 7.97 35.30
C GLU A 258 -17.54 7.94 33.82
N ALA A 259 -18.41 8.42 32.93
CA ALA A 259 -18.09 8.56 31.50
C ALA A 259 -16.95 9.56 31.26
N GLU A 260 -16.98 10.72 31.92
CA GLU A 260 -15.92 11.73 31.82
C GLU A 260 -14.57 11.22 32.34
N ARG A 261 -14.56 10.44 33.44
CA ARG A 261 -13.35 9.75 33.93
C ARG A 261 -12.82 8.74 32.93
N PHE A 262 -13.70 7.97 32.28
CA PHE A 262 -13.30 7.06 31.21
C PHE A 262 -12.64 7.81 30.05
N PHE A 263 -13.19 8.94 29.60
CA PHE A 263 -12.58 9.73 28.52
C PHE A 263 -11.23 10.34 28.90
N ALA A 264 -11.08 10.79 30.15
CA ALA A 264 -9.79 11.29 30.66
C ALA A 264 -8.73 10.19 30.66
N PHE A 265 -9.08 8.98 31.11
CA PHE A 265 -8.20 7.81 31.05
C PHE A 265 -7.87 7.42 29.62
N SER A 266 -8.87 7.35 28.73
CA SER A 266 -8.67 7.02 27.31
C SER A 266 -7.70 8.00 26.65
N LYS A 267 -7.79 9.29 26.97
CA LYS A 267 -6.83 10.29 26.47
C LYS A 267 -5.38 9.94 26.86
N GLU A 268 -5.11 9.56 28.11
CA GLU A 268 -3.74 9.23 28.55
C GLU A 268 -3.18 8.00 27.82
N VAL A 269 -4.02 6.99 27.58
CA VAL A 269 -3.63 5.79 26.82
C VAL A 269 -3.37 6.13 25.35
N LEU A 270 -4.27 6.90 24.74
CA LEU A 270 -4.24 7.22 23.32
C LEU A 270 -3.16 8.24 22.95
N ASP A 271 -2.77 9.12 23.87
CA ASP A 271 -1.60 10.01 23.68
C ASP A 271 -0.30 9.20 23.51
N ALA A 272 -0.26 7.94 23.99
CA ALA A 272 0.86 7.02 23.80
C ALA A 272 0.63 5.98 22.69
N GLU A 273 -0.55 5.96 22.05
CA GLU A 273 -0.90 4.99 21.00
C GLU A 273 -0.25 5.37 19.67
N PRO A 274 0.66 4.54 19.11
CA PRO A 274 1.30 4.84 17.84
C PRO A 274 0.27 5.02 16.72
N GLY A 275 0.33 6.16 16.05
CA GLY A 275 -0.51 6.46 14.89
C GLY A 275 -1.84 7.15 15.23
N THR A 276 -2.26 7.21 16.50
CA THR A 276 -3.35 8.10 16.92
C THR A 276 -2.80 9.53 17.06
N THR A 277 -3.27 10.44 16.21
CA THR A 277 -2.72 11.80 16.09
C THR A 277 -3.48 12.84 16.89
N SER A 278 -4.78 12.59 17.13
CA SER A 278 -5.62 13.41 18.01
C SER A 278 -6.73 12.55 18.59
N PHE A 279 -7.13 12.86 19.82
CA PHE A 279 -8.31 12.32 20.50
C PHE A 279 -9.07 13.46 21.15
N PHE A 280 -10.39 13.52 20.95
CA PHE A 280 -11.26 14.48 21.61
C PHE A 280 -12.54 13.78 22.09
N ALA A 281 -12.89 13.98 23.35
CA ALA A 281 -14.23 13.68 23.85
C ALA A 281 -15.02 14.98 24.00
N VAL A 282 -16.22 15.02 23.44
CA VAL A 282 -17.09 16.19 23.40
C VAL A 282 -18.43 15.82 24.02
N LYS A 283 -18.92 16.64 24.96
CA LYS A 283 -20.30 16.51 25.43
C LYS A 283 -21.23 17.10 24.37
N VAL A 284 -22.05 16.26 23.73
CA VAL A 284 -23.00 16.69 22.68
C VAL A 284 -24.29 17.17 23.34
N ASP A 285 -24.77 16.43 24.34
CA ASP A 285 -25.89 16.80 25.22
C ASP A 285 -25.73 16.13 26.60
N ASP A 286 -26.75 16.16 27.45
CA ASP A 286 -26.68 15.62 28.82
C ASP A 286 -26.54 14.10 28.92
N GLU A 287 -26.90 13.38 27.86
CA GLU A 287 -26.82 11.91 27.81
C GLU A 287 -25.96 11.41 26.63
N THR A 288 -25.49 12.29 25.76
CA THR A 288 -24.72 11.91 24.57
C THR A 288 -23.35 12.57 24.57
N TYR A 289 -22.33 11.74 24.39
CA TYR A 289 -20.95 12.17 24.17
C TYR A 289 -20.51 11.75 22.76
N GLY A 290 -19.69 12.60 22.15
CA GLY A 290 -19.00 12.35 20.89
C GLY A 290 -17.53 12.10 21.13
N ILE A 291 -16.93 11.18 20.37
CA ILE A 291 -15.49 10.97 20.28
C ILE A 291 -15.07 11.36 18.87
N PHE A 292 -14.07 12.23 18.74
CA PHE A 292 -13.43 12.57 17.48
C PHE A 292 -11.94 12.25 17.54
N ASP A 293 -11.55 11.23 16.78
CA ASP A 293 -10.17 10.75 16.77
C ASP A 293 -9.62 10.85 15.36
N THR A 294 -8.33 11.13 15.23
CA THR A 294 -7.67 11.22 13.92
C THR A 294 -6.42 10.38 13.89
N PHE A 295 -6.17 9.70 12.77
CA PHE A 295 -5.17 8.64 12.67
C PHE A 295 -4.18 8.91 11.56
N THR A 296 -2.95 8.45 11.72
CA THR A 296 -1.92 8.62 10.69
C THR A 296 -2.31 7.91 9.40
N ASP A 297 -2.95 6.77 9.54
CA ASP A 297 -3.29 5.90 8.43
C ASP A 297 -4.37 4.93 8.91
N GLN A 298 -4.81 4.08 7.99
CA GLN A 298 -5.86 3.13 8.28
C GLN A 298 -5.39 2.02 9.24
N GLU A 299 -4.09 1.72 9.30
CA GLU A 299 -3.56 0.75 10.25
C GLU A 299 -3.66 1.26 11.69
N ALA A 300 -3.28 2.53 11.92
CA ALA A 300 -3.46 3.18 13.21
C ALA A 300 -4.93 3.19 13.64
N LEU A 301 -5.85 3.43 12.71
CA LEU A 301 -7.29 3.34 12.94
C LEU A 301 -7.74 1.90 13.31
N ASP A 302 -7.27 0.87 12.60
CA ASP A 302 -7.63 -0.51 12.88
C ASP A 302 -7.09 -0.96 14.25
N VAL A 303 -5.82 -0.65 14.56
CA VAL A 303 -5.19 -0.91 15.87
C VAL A 303 -5.97 -0.22 16.98
N HIS A 304 -6.37 1.04 16.77
CA HIS A 304 -7.16 1.79 17.73
C HIS A 304 -8.51 1.11 18.02
N ILE A 305 -9.23 0.66 16.99
CA ILE A 305 -10.53 -0.02 17.14
C ILE A 305 -10.38 -1.32 17.95
N GLU A 306 -9.30 -2.07 17.73
CA GLU A 306 -9.02 -3.34 18.41
C GLU A 306 -8.30 -3.17 19.76
N GLY A 307 -7.79 -1.98 20.05
CA GLY A 307 -6.91 -1.67 21.16
C GLY A 307 -7.57 -1.55 22.54
N ALA A 308 -6.75 -1.26 23.54
CA ALA A 308 -7.12 -1.23 24.95
C ALA A 308 -8.10 -0.10 25.33
N SER A 309 -8.24 0.92 24.49
CA SER A 309 -9.24 2.00 24.63
C SER A 309 -10.31 1.96 23.53
N GLY A 310 -10.20 1.01 22.60
CA GLY A 310 -11.10 0.86 21.46
C GLY A 310 -12.41 0.18 21.81
N LYS A 311 -12.96 -0.56 20.84
CA LYS A 311 -14.29 -1.18 20.93
C LYS A 311 -14.42 -2.04 22.19
N LYS A 312 -13.40 -2.82 22.54
CA LYS A 312 -13.46 -3.72 23.69
C LYS A 312 -13.67 -2.98 25.02
N ALA A 313 -12.95 -1.89 25.25
CA ALA A 313 -13.02 -1.15 26.52
C ALA A 313 -14.39 -0.50 26.74
N VAL A 314 -14.97 0.05 25.66
CA VAL A 314 -16.29 0.64 25.70
C VAL A 314 -17.37 -0.43 25.89
N PHE A 315 -17.23 -1.59 25.24
CA PHE A 315 -18.18 -2.71 25.36
C PHE A 315 -18.26 -3.26 26.79
N ASP A 316 -17.14 -3.31 27.51
CA ASP A 316 -17.10 -3.75 28.91
C ASP A 316 -17.88 -2.78 29.85
N LEU A 317 -18.14 -1.54 29.41
CA LEU A 317 -18.89 -0.51 30.14
C LEU A 317 -20.35 -0.36 29.68
N VAL A 318 -20.79 -1.13 28.68
CA VAL A 318 -22.19 -1.14 28.23
C VAL A 318 -23.08 -1.78 29.31
N GLY A 319 -24.19 -1.11 29.63
CA GLY A 319 -25.12 -1.50 30.69
C GLY A 319 -24.71 -1.04 32.09
N THR A 320 -23.50 -0.47 32.27
CA THR A 320 -23.02 0.06 33.56
C THR A 320 -22.79 1.56 33.53
N VAL A 321 -22.13 2.06 32.49
CA VAL A 321 -21.90 3.49 32.23
C VAL A 321 -22.59 3.92 30.94
N PHE A 322 -22.44 3.14 29.87
CA PHE A 322 -23.04 3.45 28.57
C PHE A 322 -24.32 2.65 28.33
N ALA A 323 -25.30 3.25 27.69
CA ALA A 323 -26.59 2.63 27.40
C ALA A 323 -26.52 1.60 26.25
N ALA A 324 -25.56 1.78 25.33
CA ALA A 324 -25.38 0.94 24.15
C ALA A 324 -23.92 1.02 23.66
N PRO A 325 -23.49 0.11 22.77
CA PRO A 325 -22.22 0.24 22.05
C PRO A 325 -22.10 1.58 21.31
N PRO A 326 -20.88 2.07 21.05
CA PRO A 326 -20.67 3.30 20.30
C PRO A 326 -21.21 3.15 18.88
N VAL A 327 -21.86 4.20 18.37
CA VAL A 327 -22.19 4.31 16.95
C VAL A 327 -21.03 5.01 16.26
N ILE A 328 -20.27 4.25 15.46
CA ILE A 328 -19.03 4.70 14.83
C ILE A 328 -19.30 5.11 13.38
N THR A 329 -18.80 6.28 12.98
CA THR A 329 -18.75 6.77 11.61
C THR A 329 -17.30 7.03 11.22
N GLY A 330 -16.79 6.31 10.23
CA GLY A 330 -15.47 6.59 9.64
C GLY A 330 -15.54 7.73 8.63
N SER A 331 -14.48 8.52 8.49
CA SER A 331 -14.45 9.68 7.58
C SER A 331 -13.03 10.03 7.14
N VAL A 332 -12.93 10.82 6.07
CA VAL A 332 -11.68 11.43 5.59
C VAL A 332 -11.59 12.88 6.10
N VAL A 333 -10.43 13.29 6.59
CA VAL A 333 -10.15 14.66 7.00
C VAL A 333 -9.89 15.52 5.77
N LEU A 334 -10.82 16.42 5.46
CA LEU A 334 -10.74 17.30 4.28
C LEU A 334 -9.72 18.44 4.43
N GLN A 335 -9.53 18.95 5.66
CA GLN A 335 -8.57 20.01 5.96
C GLN A 335 -8.14 19.96 7.42
N ARG A 336 -6.85 20.20 7.68
CA ARG A 336 -6.33 20.47 9.03
C ARG A 336 -6.02 21.97 9.17
N GLY A 337 -6.50 22.59 10.24
CA GLY A 337 -6.01 23.91 10.64
C GLY A 337 -4.57 23.81 11.14
N ALA A 338 -3.72 24.77 10.79
CA ALA A 338 -2.39 24.87 11.40
C ALA A 338 -2.55 25.09 12.91
N ARG A 339 -1.81 24.33 13.74
CA ARG A 339 -1.71 24.64 15.17
C ARG A 339 -1.02 26.01 15.29
N SER A 340 -1.74 27.00 15.82
CA SER A 340 -1.25 28.33 16.14
C SER A 340 -0.22 28.32 17.26
#